data_AF-A0AAD6TC88-F1
#
_entry.id   AF-A0AAD6TC88-F1
#
_cell.length_a   1.000
_cell.length_b   1.000
_cell.length_c   1.000
_cell.angle_alpha   90.00
_cell.angle_beta   90.00
_cell.angle_gamma   90.00
#
_symmetry.space_group_name_H-M   'P 1'
#
loop_
_entity.id
_entity.type
_entity.pdbx_description
1 polymer ?
#
loop_
_entity_poly.entity_id
_entity_poly.type
_entity_poly.pdbx_seq_one_letter_code
_entity_poly.pdbx_strand_id
1 'polypeptide(L)'
;MSDPPLYSLALMPKRLGYPLYRPSPPSDLPEHVRRSGTQIGDVGVVCSDGSFDPIFNICRTENDPANRFGVPISFAPLVVRPEDIRTQVQFHPPGSVISNVIETRKLFKDHGQPDAVVEDSTNSKQRALLLLPDGASSWDLHRSHTFRDFALKHAQNWYAFVNDTLQRMVGSSDLYLVTGVTKCASWRITTVDNCSNS
;
A
#
# COMPACT_ATOMS: atom_id res chain seq x y z
N MET A 1 17.46 2.00 13.40
CA MET A 1 16.55 2.78 12.54
C MET A 1 15.61 1.79 11.88
N SER A 2 14.33 2.13 11.75
CA SER A 2 13.38 1.25 11.09
C SER A 2 13.66 1.19 9.58
N ASP A 3 13.62 -0.01 9.01
CA ASP A 3 14.07 -0.31 7.65
C ASP A 3 12.85 -0.64 6.75
N PRO A 4 12.48 0.23 5.77
CA PRO A 4 11.31 0.02 4.93
C PRO A 4 11.33 -1.32 4.16
N PRO A 5 12.42 -1.71 3.46
CA PRO A 5 12.58 -3.07 2.93
C PRO A 5 12.29 -4.18 3.93
N LEU A 6 12.87 -4.13 5.13
CA LEU A 6 12.65 -5.15 6.17
C LEU A 6 11.18 -5.21 6.57
N TYR A 7 10.55 -4.07 6.84
CA TYR A 7 9.13 -4.00 7.18
C TYR A 7 8.28 -4.66 6.10
N SER A 8 8.51 -4.26 4.84
CA SER A 8 7.69 -4.73 3.74
C SER A 8 7.87 -6.24 3.55
N LEU A 9 9.10 -6.72 3.41
CA LEU A 9 9.42 -8.13 3.23
C LEU A 9 8.91 -9.01 4.36
N ALA A 10 9.00 -8.55 5.62
CA ALA A 10 8.52 -9.29 6.76
C ALA A 10 7.00 -9.47 6.76
N LEU A 11 6.23 -8.47 6.32
CA LEU A 11 4.75 -8.55 6.27
C LEU A 11 4.19 -9.11 4.96
N MET A 12 4.97 -9.17 3.87
CA MET A 12 4.54 -9.76 2.58
C MET A 12 3.89 -11.15 2.71
N PRO A 13 4.37 -12.09 3.56
CA PRO A 13 3.73 -13.40 3.74
C PRO A 13 2.28 -13.35 4.25
N LYS A 14 1.81 -12.22 4.78
CA LYS A 14 0.41 -12.05 5.21
C LYS A 14 -0.57 -11.94 4.04
N ARG A 15 -0.08 -11.65 2.82
CA ARG A 15 -0.90 -11.59 1.60
C ARG A 15 -2.07 -10.58 1.68
N LEU A 16 -1.84 -9.45 2.34
CA LEU A 16 -2.82 -8.36 2.51
C LEU A 16 -2.55 -7.18 1.54
N GLY A 17 -1.88 -7.44 0.41
CA GLY A 17 -1.35 -6.42 -0.49
C GLY A 17 0.09 -6.05 -0.17
N TYR A 18 0.58 -4.93 -0.73
CA TYR A 18 1.93 -4.43 -0.49
C TYR A 18 1.96 -3.62 0.83
N PRO A 19 2.72 -4.04 1.85
CA PRO A 19 2.86 -3.29 3.10
C PRO A 19 3.72 -2.04 2.92
N LEU A 20 3.08 -0.86 2.88
CA LEU A 20 3.77 0.43 2.83
C LEU A 20 4.30 0.82 4.21
N TYR A 21 5.58 1.19 4.29
CA TYR A 21 6.21 1.66 5.52
C TYR A 21 5.81 3.11 5.83
N ARG A 22 5.57 3.93 4.80
CA ARG A 22 5.04 5.30 4.90
C ARG A 22 3.75 5.43 4.09
N PRO A 23 2.61 4.99 4.64
CA PRO A 23 1.35 4.98 3.89
C PRO A 23 0.73 6.38 3.71
N SER A 24 1.29 7.42 4.34
CA SER A 24 0.84 8.80 4.16
C SER A 24 1.07 9.25 2.71
N PRO A 25 0.06 9.87 2.06
CA PRO A 25 0.22 10.41 0.72
C PRO A 25 1.25 11.55 0.69
N PRO A 26 1.94 11.77 -0.45
CA PRO A 26 2.88 12.87 -0.61
C PRO A 26 2.28 14.23 -0.27
N SER A 27 3.04 15.07 0.44
CA SER A 27 2.56 16.35 0.96
C SER A 27 2.34 17.41 -0.11
N ASP A 28 3.00 17.26 -1.27
CA ASP A 28 2.92 18.15 -2.43
C ASP A 28 1.66 17.91 -3.29
N LEU A 29 0.88 16.85 -3.00
CA LEU A 29 -0.38 16.61 -3.69
C LEU A 29 -1.45 17.64 -3.31
N PRO A 30 -2.33 18.02 -4.26
CA PRO A 30 -3.50 18.84 -3.96
C PRO A 30 -4.33 18.23 -2.83
N GLU A 31 -4.88 19.07 -1.95
CA GLU A 31 -5.52 18.61 -0.72
C GLU A 31 -6.62 17.57 -0.96
N HIS A 32 -7.45 17.76 -1.99
CA HIS A 32 -8.54 16.83 -2.32
C HIS A 32 -8.03 15.44 -2.78
N VAL A 33 -6.90 15.40 -3.49
CA VAL A 33 -6.22 14.14 -3.87
C VAL A 33 -5.59 13.52 -2.63
N ARG A 34 -4.91 14.32 -1.81
CA ARG A 34 -4.26 13.87 -0.57
C ARG A 34 -5.26 13.27 0.42
N ARG A 35 -6.45 13.86 0.58
CA ARG A 35 -7.54 13.31 1.42
C ARG A 35 -8.01 11.94 0.94
N SER A 36 -7.97 11.70 -0.36
CA SER A 36 -8.33 10.41 -0.93
C SER A 36 -7.24 9.36 -0.73
N GLY A 37 -5.97 9.78 -0.62
CA GLY A 37 -4.81 8.90 -0.55
C GLY A 37 -4.70 8.00 -1.78
N THR A 38 -4.02 6.86 -1.64
CA THR A 38 -3.92 5.84 -2.71
C THR A 38 -5.33 5.33 -3.08
N GLN A 39 -5.60 5.18 -4.37
CA GLN A 39 -6.87 4.73 -4.93
C GLN A 39 -6.68 3.52 -5.85
N ILE A 40 -7.75 2.73 -6.00
CA ILE A 40 -7.83 1.71 -7.05
C ILE A 40 -7.64 2.40 -8.41
N GLY A 41 -6.79 1.83 -9.25
CA GLY A 41 -6.42 2.38 -10.55
C GLY A 41 -5.15 3.22 -10.56
N ASP A 42 -4.61 3.59 -9.40
CA ASP A 42 -3.32 4.28 -9.35
C ASP A 42 -2.24 3.39 -9.95
N VAL A 43 -1.45 3.96 -10.86
CA VAL A 43 -0.21 3.40 -11.39
C VAL A 43 0.93 4.24 -10.83
N GLY A 44 1.87 3.60 -10.16
CA GLY A 44 2.91 4.31 -9.43
C GLY A 44 4.06 3.40 -8.98
N VAL A 45 4.94 3.97 -8.16
CA VAL A 45 6.13 3.28 -7.66
C VAL A 45 6.16 3.28 -6.13
N VAL A 46 6.74 2.24 -5.55
CA VAL A 46 7.09 2.25 -4.13
C VAL A 46 8.47 2.88 -3.99
N CYS A 47 8.55 4.01 -3.30
CA CYS A 47 9.79 4.73 -3.07
C CYS A 47 10.69 3.96 -2.08
N SER A 48 11.99 4.25 -2.10
CA SER A 48 12.97 3.64 -1.18
C SER A 48 12.68 3.93 0.29
N ASP A 49 11.94 5.00 0.57
CA ASP A 49 11.49 5.38 1.90
C ASP A 49 10.21 4.65 2.35
N GLY A 50 9.67 3.78 1.48
CA GLY A 50 8.50 2.95 1.66
C GLY A 50 7.16 3.67 1.56
N SER A 51 7.15 4.87 0.97
CA SER A 51 5.94 5.53 0.49
C SER A 51 5.53 5.04 -0.90
N PHE A 52 4.29 5.31 -1.29
CA PHE A 52 3.81 5.10 -2.66
C PHE A 52 3.67 6.44 -3.36
N ASP A 53 4.30 6.56 -4.53
CA ASP A 53 4.22 7.75 -5.39
C ASP A 53 3.33 7.45 -6.61
N PRO A 54 2.06 7.94 -6.60
CA PRO A 54 1.15 7.76 -7.72
C PRO A 54 1.55 8.66 -8.90
N ILE A 55 1.62 8.08 -10.11
CA ILE A 55 2.00 8.80 -11.33
C ILE A 55 0.75 9.22 -12.11
N PHE A 56 -0.19 8.30 -12.32
CA PHE A 56 -1.48 8.54 -12.94
C PHE A 56 -2.47 7.46 -12.50
N ASN A 57 -3.76 7.66 -12.69
CA ASN A 57 -4.82 6.72 -12.37
C ASN A 57 -5.57 6.31 -13.64
N ILE A 58 -5.61 5.00 -13.93
CA ILE A 58 -6.23 4.44 -15.14
C ILE A 58 -7.74 4.58 -15.18
N CYS A 59 -8.40 4.84 -14.04
CA CYS A 59 -9.84 5.00 -13.93
C CYS A 59 -10.29 6.45 -14.02
N ARG A 60 -9.35 7.40 -14.08
CA ARG A 60 -9.62 8.84 -14.13
C ARG A 60 -9.36 9.40 -15.52
N THR A 61 -10.05 10.47 -15.88
CA THR A 61 -9.86 11.12 -17.19
C THR A 61 -8.50 11.82 -17.25
N GLU A 62 -8.01 12.12 -18.45
CA GLU A 62 -6.72 12.80 -18.66
C GLU A 62 -6.62 14.16 -17.93
N ASN A 63 -7.75 14.85 -17.77
CA ASN A 63 -7.84 16.18 -17.16
C ASN A 63 -8.13 16.12 -15.64
N ASP A 64 -8.21 14.93 -15.06
CA ASP A 64 -8.42 14.76 -13.62
C ASP A 64 -7.17 15.21 -12.85
N PRO A 65 -7.31 15.94 -11.72
CA PRO A 65 -6.17 16.35 -10.90
C PRO A 65 -5.25 15.23 -10.43
N ALA A 66 -5.74 13.98 -10.33
CA ALA A 66 -4.91 12.81 -10.03
C ALA A 66 -3.90 12.51 -11.16
N ASN A 67 -4.21 12.90 -12.39
CA ASN A 67 -3.37 12.74 -13.59
C ASN A 67 -2.55 14.01 -13.89
N ARG A 68 -2.04 14.66 -12.84
CA ARG A 68 -1.30 15.95 -12.92
C ARG A 68 -0.05 15.94 -13.81
N PHE A 69 0.55 14.77 -14.02
CA PHE A 69 1.74 14.61 -14.87
C PHE A 69 1.37 14.31 -16.33
N GLY A 70 0.08 14.33 -16.66
CA GLY A 70 -0.46 13.82 -17.91
C GLY A 70 -0.73 12.32 -17.83
N VAL A 71 -0.96 11.72 -19.00
CA VAL A 71 -1.28 10.31 -19.17
C VAL A 71 -0.49 9.70 -20.34
N PRO A 72 -0.35 8.37 -20.41
CA PRO A 72 0.29 7.69 -21.54
C PRO A 72 -0.37 7.98 -22.90
N ILE A 73 0.37 7.75 -23.99
CA ILE A 73 -0.19 7.92 -25.34
C ILE A 73 -1.39 6.99 -25.58
N SER A 74 -2.39 7.51 -26.30
CA SER A 74 -3.65 6.80 -26.60
C SER A 74 -4.37 6.32 -25.33
N PHE A 75 -4.25 7.09 -24.24
CA PHE A 75 -4.93 6.80 -22.99
C PHE A 75 -6.45 6.86 -23.15
N ALA A 76 -7.11 5.81 -22.68
CA ALA A 76 -8.55 5.75 -22.52
C ALA A 76 -8.84 5.22 -21.11
N PRO A 77 -9.59 5.96 -20.28
CA PRO A 77 -9.82 5.54 -18.90
C PRO A 77 -10.63 4.24 -18.85
N LEU A 78 -10.21 3.35 -17.96
CA LEU A 78 -10.94 2.13 -17.64
C LEU A 78 -12.12 2.47 -16.74
N VAL A 79 -13.33 2.19 -17.21
CA VAL A 79 -14.55 2.42 -16.43
C VAL A 79 -14.69 1.31 -15.38
N VAL A 80 -14.70 1.71 -14.11
CA VAL A 80 -14.97 0.84 -12.97
C VAL A 80 -16.28 1.25 -12.35
N ARG A 81 -17.19 0.29 -12.19
CA ARG A 81 -18.47 0.56 -11.55
C ARG A 81 -18.36 0.30 -10.05
N PRO A 82 -19.15 0.99 -9.21
CA PRO A 82 -19.15 0.73 -7.76
C PRO A 82 -19.38 -0.75 -7.41
N GLU A 83 -20.15 -1.48 -8.21
CA GLU A 83 -20.44 -2.91 -8.00
C GLU A 83 -19.22 -3.81 -8.25
N ASP A 84 -18.21 -3.32 -8.98
CA ASP A 84 -16.95 -4.04 -9.20
C ASP A 84 -16.02 -3.97 -7.97
N ILE A 85 -16.34 -3.10 -7.00
CA ILE A 85 -15.53 -2.87 -5.79
C ILE A 85 -16.21 -3.53 -4.59
N ARG A 86 -15.55 -4.54 -4.02
CA ARG A 86 -15.94 -5.13 -2.75
C ARG A 86 -15.44 -4.24 -1.61
N THR A 87 -16.37 -3.71 -0.83
CA THR A 87 -16.06 -2.96 0.39
C THR A 87 -16.17 -3.86 1.62
N GLN A 88 -15.15 -3.83 2.47
CA GLN A 88 -15.12 -4.53 3.76
C GLN A 88 -14.85 -3.52 4.88
N VAL A 89 -15.93 -3.04 5.49
CA VAL A 89 -15.87 -2.13 6.64
C VAL A 89 -15.32 -2.87 7.85
N GLN A 90 -14.40 -2.25 8.59
CA GLN A 90 -13.72 -2.88 9.73
C GLN A 90 -13.10 -4.24 9.38
N PHE A 91 -12.56 -4.36 8.17
CA PHE A 91 -11.78 -5.52 7.73
C PHE A 91 -10.73 -5.93 8.78
N HIS A 92 -10.11 -4.93 9.41
CA HIS A 92 -9.43 -5.09 10.70
C HIS A 92 -10.19 -4.33 11.78
N PRO A 93 -10.64 -4.99 12.86
CA PRO A 93 -11.22 -4.31 14.01
C PRO A 93 -10.22 -3.36 14.72
N PRO A 94 -10.69 -2.36 15.48
CA PRO A 94 -9.86 -1.54 16.35
C PRO A 94 -8.94 -2.36 17.26
N GLY A 95 -7.69 -1.91 17.42
CA GLY A 95 -6.65 -2.60 18.18
C GLY A 95 -6.06 -3.85 17.49
N SER A 96 -6.30 -4.02 16.18
CA SER A 96 -5.68 -5.11 15.42
C SER A 96 -4.17 -4.95 15.33
N VAL A 97 -3.47 -6.08 15.37
CA VAL A 97 -2.02 -6.17 15.19
C VAL A 97 -1.75 -7.13 14.05
N ILE A 98 -0.89 -6.72 13.11
CA ILE A 98 -0.43 -7.52 11.98
C ILE A 98 1.08 -7.68 12.17
N SER A 99 1.53 -8.92 12.38
CA SER A 99 2.93 -9.21 12.69
C SER A 99 3.40 -10.49 12.01
N ASN A 100 4.66 -10.54 11.57
CA ASN A 100 5.28 -11.75 11.05
C ASN A 100 5.68 -12.78 12.13
N VAL A 101 5.54 -12.40 13.41
CA VAL A 101 5.79 -13.25 14.58
C VAL A 101 4.47 -13.83 15.09
N ILE A 102 4.50 -15.04 15.63
CA ILE A 102 3.35 -15.68 16.27
C ILE A 102 3.09 -14.97 17.61
N GLU A 103 1.90 -14.38 17.78
CA GLU A 103 1.49 -13.71 19.01
C GLU A 103 1.15 -14.72 20.11
N THR A 104 1.86 -14.67 21.24
CA THR A 104 1.31 -15.17 22.51
C THR A 104 0.77 -14.00 23.34
N ARG A 105 -0.57 -13.94 23.40
CA ARG A 105 -1.44 -13.30 24.41
C ARG A 105 -1.51 -11.75 24.45
N LYS A 106 -2.69 -11.22 24.11
CA LYS A 106 -3.14 -9.87 24.51
C LYS A 106 -3.33 -9.83 26.03
N LEU A 107 -2.44 -9.16 26.76
CA LEU A 107 -2.70 -8.79 28.16
C LEU A 107 -3.21 -7.34 28.17
N PHE A 108 -4.52 -7.18 28.29
CA PHE A 108 -5.10 -5.89 28.67
C PHE A 108 -4.83 -5.71 30.17
N LYS A 109 -3.94 -4.78 30.55
CA LYS A 109 -3.93 -4.28 31.93
C LYS A 109 -5.05 -3.25 32.09
N ASP A 110 -5.66 -3.22 33.26
CA ASP A 110 -6.85 -2.45 33.68
C ASP A 110 -6.80 -0.92 33.49
N HIS A 111 -5.82 -0.35 32.78
CA HIS A 111 -5.61 1.11 32.65
C HIS A 111 -5.61 1.61 31.19
N GLY A 112 -6.22 0.87 30.27
CA GLY A 112 -6.55 1.39 28.93
C GLY A 112 -5.37 1.68 28.00
N GLN A 113 -4.16 1.21 28.33
CA GLN A 113 -2.97 1.38 27.50
C GLN A 113 -2.57 0.04 26.89
N PRO A 114 -2.51 -0.10 25.55
CA PRO A 114 -2.18 -1.36 24.91
C PRO A 114 -0.68 -1.63 24.99
N ASP A 115 -0.28 -2.48 25.94
CA ASP A 115 1.02 -3.15 25.90
C ASP A 115 0.87 -4.50 25.19
N ALA A 116 1.25 -4.52 23.91
CA ALA A 116 1.40 -5.76 23.17
C ALA A 116 2.69 -6.46 23.65
N VAL A 117 2.55 -7.41 24.57
CA VAL A 117 3.65 -8.32 24.91
C VAL A 117 3.74 -9.38 23.81
N VAL A 118 4.81 -9.32 23.02
CA VAL A 118 5.07 -10.28 21.96
C VAL A 118 5.99 -11.36 22.53
N GLU A 119 5.42 -12.50 22.92
CA GLU A 119 6.23 -13.68 23.25
C GLU A 119 6.81 -14.31 21.97
N ASP A 120 8.08 -14.71 22.05
CA ASP A 120 8.91 -15.03 20.91
C ASP A 120 8.97 -16.55 20.69
N SER A 121 8.13 -17.07 19.80
CA SER A 121 8.22 -18.47 19.35
C SER A 121 8.86 -18.60 17.97
N THR A 122 9.22 -17.49 17.32
CA THR A 122 9.80 -17.51 15.98
C THR A 122 11.28 -17.16 16.07
N ASN A 123 12.16 -18.07 15.63
CA ASN A 123 13.59 -17.82 15.40
C ASN A 123 13.84 -16.83 14.22
N SER A 124 12.92 -15.89 13.99
CA SER A 124 13.04 -14.89 12.94
C SER A 124 13.93 -13.77 13.43
N LYS A 125 15.10 -13.62 12.79
CA LYS A 125 16.04 -12.53 13.08
C LYS A 125 15.44 -11.15 12.79
N GLN A 126 14.39 -11.09 11.98
CA GLN A 126 13.72 -9.85 11.59
C GLN A 126 12.23 -9.89 11.95
N ARG A 127 11.74 -8.82 12.57
CA ARG A 127 10.38 -8.70 13.09
C ARG A 127 9.78 -7.40 12.58
N ALA A 128 8.53 -7.46 12.13
CA ALA A 128 7.75 -6.30 11.73
C ALA A 128 6.35 -6.40 12.34
N LEU A 129 5.87 -5.27 12.86
CA LEU A 129 4.57 -5.14 13.49
C LEU A 129 3.87 -3.89 12.97
N LEU A 130 2.60 -4.03 12.61
CA LEU A 130 1.67 -2.96 12.28
C LEU A 130 0.51 -3.00 13.28
N LEU A 131 0.39 -1.96 14.09
CA LEU A 131 -0.75 -1.73 14.98
C LEU A 131 -1.75 -0.81 14.29
N LEU A 132 -3.03 -1.17 14.38
CA LEU A 132 -4.16 -0.41 13.85
C LEU A 132 -5.11 -0.02 14.99
N PRO A 133 -4.84 1.07 15.73
CA PRO A 133 -5.64 1.47 16.90
C PRO A 133 -7.13 1.64 16.55
N ASP A 134 -7.43 2.32 15.45
CA ASP A 134 -8.81 2.54 14.98
C ASP A 134 -9.30 1.47 13.99
N GLY A 135 -8.50 0.43 13.75
CA GLY A 135 -8.79 -0.59 12.76
C GLY A 135 -8.56 -0.12 11.32
N ALA A 136 -9.06 -0.89 10.36
CA ALA A 136 -8.95 -0.58 8.94
C ALA A 136 -10.12 -1.14 8.13
N SER A 137 -10.42 -0.49 7.01
CA SER A 137 -11.39 -0.97 6.02
C SER A 137 -10.70 -1.23 4.69
N SER A 138 -11.18 -2.21 3.93
CA SER A 138 -10.64 -2.57 2.62
C SER A 138 -11.63 -2.29 1.49
N TRP A 139 -11.07 -1.92 0.34
CA TRP A 139 -11.77 -1.80 -0.94
C TRP A 139 -10.96 -2.57 -1.97
N ASP A 140 -11.50 -3.68 -2.47
CA ASP A 140 -10.81 -4.57 -3.39
C ASP A 140 -11.64 -4.80 -4.64
N LEU A 141 -10.99 -4.89 -5.80
CA LEU A 141 -11.68 -5.29 -7.03
C LEU A 141 -12.18 -6.73 -6.91
N HIS A 142 -13.48 -6.93 -7.16
CA HIS A 142 -14.09 -8.26 -7.21
C HIS A 142 -13.59 -9.07 -8.41
N ARG A 143 -13.31 -8.40 -9.54
CA ARG A 143 -12.87 -8.99 -10.81
C ARG A 143 -11.55 -8.35 -11.26
N SER A 144 -10.43 -8.80 -10.70
CA SER A 144 -9.09 -8.24 -11.03
C SER A 144 -8.60 -8.56 -12.46
N HIS A 145 -9.26 -9.47 -13.19
CA HIS A 145 -8.86 -9.81 -14.56
C HIS A 145 -8.96 -8.62 -15.51
N THR A 146 -9.99 -7.77 -15.39
CA THR A 146 -10.15 -6.59 -16.25
C THR A 146 -8.96 -5.64 -16.13
N PHE A 147 -8.47 -5.41 -14.90
CA PHE A 147 -7.29 -4.58 -14.65
C PHE A 147 -6.03 -5.24 -15.17
N ARG A 148 -5.90 -6.56 -15.00
CA ARG A 148 -4.77 -7.32 -15.53
C ARG A 148 -4.71 -7.26 -17.04
N ASP A 149 -5.81 -7.50 -17.73
CA ASP A 149 -5.88 -7.49 -19.20
C ASP A 149 -5.63 -6.09 -19.75
N PHE A 150 -6.16 -5.08 -19.07
CA PHE A 150 -5.88 -3.68 -19.38
C PHE A 150 -4.38 -3.35 -19.20
N ALA A 151 -3.78 -3.76 -18.08
CA ALA A 151 -2.35 -3.57 -17.84
C ALA A 151 -1.50 -4.30 -18.91
N LEU A 152 -1.81 -5.56 -19.23
CA LEU A 152 -1.07 -6.31 -20.25
C LEU A 152 -1.11 -5.63 -21.62
N LYS A 153 -2.25 -5.04 -21.98
CA LYS A 153 -2.41 -4.30 -23.24
C LYS A 153 -1.66 -2.98 -23.27
N HIS A 154 -1.53 -2.29 -22.14
CA HIS A 154 -1.05 -0.91 -22.08
C HIS A 154 0.31 -0.72 -21.39
N ALA A 155 0.87 -1.76 -20.74
CA ALA A 155 2.08 -1.67 -19.93
C ALA A 155 3.28 -1.08 -20.68
N GLN A 156 3.46 -1.39 -21.97
CA GLN A 156 4.53 -0.82 -22.79
C GLN A 156 4.40 0.70 -22.91
N ASN A 157 3.19 1.20 -23.18
CA ASN A 157 2.93 2.64 -23.26
C ASN A 157 3.08 3.32 -21.89
N TRP A 158 2.71 2.63 -20.82
CA TRP A 158 2.90 3.15 -19.46
C TRP A 158 4.39 3.28 -19.14
N TYR A 159 5.19 2.27 -19.48
CA TYR A 159 6.63 2.30 -19.26
C TYR A 159 7.31 3.41 -20.08
N ALA A 160 6.97 3.54 -21.36
CA ALA A 160 7.46 4.62 -22.22
C ALA A 160 7.03 6.00 -21.69
N PHE A 161 5.80 6.16 -21.22
CA PHE A 161 5.35 7.40 -20.60
C PHE A 161 6.18 7.74 -19.35
N VAL A 162 6.32 6.79 -18.43
CA VAL A 162 7.04 7.00 -17.16
C VAL A 162 8.53 7.29 -17.39
N ASN A 163 9.18 6.60 -18.32
CA ASN A 163 10.62 6.72 -18.52
C ASN A 163 11.02 7.69 -19.63
N ASP A 164 10.31 7.70 -20.75
CA ASP A 164 10.69 8.55 -21.89
C ASP A 164 10.07 9.94 -21.77
N THR A 165 8.83 10.04 -21.27
CA THR A 165 8.14 11.35 -21.12
C THR A 165 8.45 11.99 -19.77
N LEU A 166 8.31 11.24 -18.68
CA LEU A 166 8.50 11.78 -17.33
C LEU A 166 9.93 11.62 -16.79
N GLN A 167 10.80 10.90 -17.49
CA GLN A 167 12.22 10.75 -17.13
C GLN A 167 12.44 10.22 -15.70
N ARG A 168 11.56 9.32 -15.23
CA ARG A 168 11.60 8.79 -13.86
C ARG A 168 12.55 7.59 -13.67
N MET A 169 13.08 7.02 -14.75
CA MET A 169 14.05 5.91 -14.74
C MET A 169 13.62 4.71 -13.86
N VAL A 170 12.35 4.33 -13.95
CA VAL A 170 11.75 3.24 -13.18
C VAL A 170 12.09 1.89 -13.81
N GLY A 171 12.46 0.90 -12.99
CA GLY A 171 12.70 -0.47 -13.45
C GLY A 171 11.40 -1.15 -13.94
N SER A 172 11.52 -2.13 -14.83
CA SER A 172 10.35 -2.83 -15.38
C SER A 172 9.49 -3.57 -14.34
N SER A 173 10.08 -3.91 -13.18
CA SER A 173 9.41 -4.56 -12.05
C SER A 173 8.89 -3.60 -10.98
N ASP A 174 9.13 -2.30 -11.13
CA ASP A 174 8.94 -1.33 -10.05
C ASP A 174 7.66 -0.52 -10.21
N LEU A 175 6.94 -0.74 -11.32
CA LEU A 175 5.67 -0.12 -11.62
C LEU A 175 4.51 -0.99 -11.09
N TYR A 176 3.75 -0.43 -10.17
CA TYR A 176 2.62 -1.09 -9.53
C TYR A 176 1.30 -0.52 -10.05
N LEU A 177 0.33 -1.39 -10.30
CA LEU A 177 -1.08 -1.04 -10.52
C LEU A 177 -1.88 -1.42 -9.27
N VAL A 178 -2.55 -0.44 -8.67
CA VAL A 178 -3.36 -0.64 -7.48
C VAL A 178 -4.71 -1.27 -7.84
N THR A 179 -4.92 -2.50 -7.40
CA THR A 179 -6.19 -3.25 -7.59
C THR A 179 -7.05 -3.31 -6.33
N GLY A 180 -6.54 -2.82 -5.21
CA GLY A 180 -7.21 -2.84 -3.91
C GLY A 180 -6.44 -1.99 -2.90
N VAL A 181 -7.14 -1.48 -1.89
CA VAL A 181 -6.56 -0.60 -0.87
C VAL A 181 -7.16 -0.92 0.50
N THR A 182 -6.30 -1.03 1.50
CA THR A 182 -6.70 -1.03 2.92
C THR A 182 -6.35 0.33 3.52
N LYS A 183 -7.32 1.01 4.16
CA LYS A 183 -7.11 2.33 4.77
C LYS A 183 -7.46 2.32 6.25
N CYS A 184 -6.71 3.10 7.01
CA CYS A 184 -6.90 3.32 8.44
C CYS A 184 -6.72 4.81 8.76
N ALA A 185 -7.27 5.26 9.89
CA ALA A 185 -7.12 6.64 10.37
C ALA A 185 -5.82 6.82 11.18
N SER A 186 -5.39 5.77 11.88
CA SER A 186 -4.16 5.74 12.65
C SER A 186 -3.46 4.40 12.51
N TRP A 187 -2.13 4.43 12.56
CA TRP A 187 -1.28 3.24 12.52
C TRP A 187 0.02 3.48 13.28
N ARG A 188 0.65 2.40 13.72
CA ARG A 188 2.02 2.43 14.24
C ARG A 188 2.81 1.25 13.70
N ILE A 189 4.00 1.54 13.17
CA ILE A 189 4.89 0.54 12.61
C ILE A 189 6.12 0.40 13.51
N THR A 190 6.49 -0.86 13.78
CA THR A 190 7.73 -1.20 14.49
C THR A 190 8.46 -2.29 13.72
N THR A 191 9.79 -2.15 13.59
CA THR A 191 10.67 -3.18 13.04
C THR A 191 11.82 -3.45 13.99
N VAL A 192 12.22 -4.71 14.12
CA VAL A 192 13.37 -5.13 14.92
C VAL A 192 14.24 -6.05 14.06
N ASP A 193 15.53 -5.77 14.00
CA ASP A 193 16.54 -6.65 13.40
C ASP A 193 17.52 -7.09 14.49
N ASN A 194 17.53 -8.38 14.79
CA ASN A 194 18.41 -9.00 15.79
C ASN A 194 19.70 -9.54 15.15
N CYS A 195 20.06 -9.12 13.94
CA CYS A 195 21.41 -9.34 13.40
C CYS A 195 22.43 -8.43 14.09
N SER A 196 22.71 -8.68 15.37
CA SER A 196 23.93 -8.20 16.01
C SER A 196 25.11 -8.99 15.45
N ASN A 197 26.08 -8.30 14.86
CA ASN A 197 27.39 -8.86 14.52
C ASN A 197 28.02 -9.45 15.79
N SER A 198 28.22 -10.77 15.78
CA SER A 198 29.17 -11.49 16.63
C SER A 198 30.48 -11.64 15.88
#